data_AF-A0A4S1M5Z7-F1
#
_entry.id   AF-A0A4S1M5Z7-F1
#
_cell.length_a   1.000
_cell.length_b   1.000
_cell.length_c   1.000
_cell.angle_alpha   90.00
_cell.angle_beta   90.00
_cell.angle_gamma   90.00
#
_symmetry.space_group_name_H-M   'P 1'
#
loop_
_entity.id
_entity.type
_entity.pdbx_description
1 polymer ?
#
loop_
_entity_poly.entity_id
_entity_poly.type
_entity_poly.pdbx_seq_one_letter_code
_entity_poly.pdbx_strand_id
1 'polypeptide(L)'
;MDGDMGKVSFTHYENKLAARFENGNTLISYIARGLVFLGLLGTFWGLSLTVRGLLDIVSQVSFAGGVDVALGDLKSKFLAPLTGIQTAFSTSLFGMAGALVLSLIEMRIKKNQNSFWLFWEQWSHRLCKHWLTDSQDATLVKDEKGDTSPLDIFWAEAALTMDNMSHQMKQNAQEQKRVREVLHDLSVTLGHLTQGMKDDRQAQKAYYQNVDSIEKALRKVSDFYQSQGIHFEKFITQFLETFVSSLESQFSQTQKEIRVLTGMMKMPHEPRQETR
;
A
#
# COMPACT_ATOMS: atom_id res chain seq x y z
N MET A 1 46.97 -20.93 -32.08
CA MET A 1 47.04 -19.95 -30.96
C MET A 1 45.90 -18.92 -30.99
N ASP A 2 44.97 -18.98 -31.94
CA ASP A 2 43.84 -18.02 -32.04
C ASP A 2 42.67 -18.27 -31.07
N GLY A 3 42.50 -19.51 -30.57
CA GLY A 3 41.38 -19.87 -29.70
C GLY A 3 41.42 -19.27 -28.28
N ASP A 4 42.56 -18.74 -27.86
CA ASP A 4 42.75 -18.19 -26.50
C ASP A 4 42.35 -16.70 -26.44
N MET A 5 42.60 -15.93 -27.51
CA MET A 5 42.21 -14.52 -27.64
C MET A 5 40.68 -14.33 -27.67
N GLY A 6 39.94 -15.27 -28.24
CA GLY A 6 38.47 -15.28 -28.25
C GLY A 6 37.87 -15.52 -26.86
N LYS A 7 38.46 -16.42 -26.05
CA LYS A 7 38.01 -16.70 -24.68
C LYS A 7 38.30 -15.55 -23.72
N VAL A 8 39.47 -14.90 -23.86
CA VAL A 8 39.87 -13.76 -23.01
C VAL A 8 39.00 -12.52 -23.28
N SER A 9 38.60 -12.29 -24.54
CA SER A 9 37.69 -11.17 -24.86
C SER A 9 36.26 -11.43 -24.38
N PHE A 10 35.73 -12.64 -24.55
CA PHE A 10 34.36 -12.99 -24.11
C PHE A 10 34.18 -12.87 -22.59
N THR A 11 35.13 -13.44 -21.83
CA THR A 11 35.15 -13.32 -20.35
C THR A 11 35.29 -11.88 -19.87
N HIS A 12 35.97 -11.01 -20.63
CA HIS A 12 36.08 -9.60 -20.29
C HIS A 12 34.75 -8.83 -20.45
N TYR A 13 33.93 -9.18 -21.44
CA TYR A 13 32.60 -8.59 -21.61
C TYR A 13 31.62 -9.06 -20.54
N GLU A 14 31.65 -10.35 -20.19
CA GLU A 14 30.87 -10.92 -19.08
C GLU A 14 31.16 -10.21 -17.76
N ASN A 15 32.44 -10.06 -17.42
CA ASN A 15 32.87 -9.41 -16.18
C ASN A 15 32.43 -7.93 -16.14
N LYS A 16 32.49 -7.21 -17.27
CA LYS A 16 31.99 -5.83 -17.36
C LYS A 16 30.48 -5.75 -17.17
N LEU A 17 29.72 -6.69 -17.73
CA LEU A 17 28.27 -6.74 -17.57
C LEU A 17 27.88 -7.07 -16.12
N ALA A 18 28.54 -8.08 -15.54
CA ALA A 18 28.36 -8.47 -14.14
C ALA A 18 28.62 -7.30 -13.18
N ALA A 19 29.73 -6.59 -13.36
CA ALA A 19 30.07 -5.42 -12.56
C ALA A 19 29.00 -4.31 -12.66
N ARG A 20 28.41 -4.08 -13.85
CA ARG A 20 27.34 -3.07 -14.00
C ARG A 20 26.05 -3.47 -13.28
N PHE A 21 25.65 -4.73 -13.35
CA PHE A 21 24.47 -5.21 -12.61
C PHE A 21 24.70 -5.18 -11.10
N GLU A 22 25.89 -5.56 -10.63
CA GLU A 22 26.24 -5.55 -9.22
C GLU A 22 26.26 -4.11 -8.65
N ASN A 23 26.77 -3.14 -9.41
CA ASN A 23 26.72 -1.72 -9.06
C ASN A 23 25.28 -1.18 -8.97
N GLY A 24 24.36 -1.65 -9.82
CA GLY A 24 22.94 -1.27 -9.74
C GLY A 24 22.28 -1.82 -8.47
N ASN A 25 22.57 -3.07 -8.11
CA ASN A 25 22.04 -3.70 -6.91
C ASN A 25 22.54 -3.03 -5.62
N THR A 26 23.82 -2.65 -5.57
CA THR A 26 24.37 -1.94 -4.40
C THR A 26 23.73 -0.57 -4.23
N LEU A 27 23.48 0.17 -5.32
CA LEU A 27 22.76 1.44 -5.29
C LEU A 27 21.35 1.29 -4.72
N ILE A 28 20.60 0.26 -5.11
CA ILE A 28 19.25 -0.03 -4.57
C ILE A 28 19.32 -0.25 -3.06
N SER A 29 20.28 -1.04 -2.57
CA SER A 29 20.48 -1.26 -1.13
C SER A 29 20.84 0.05 -0.40
N TYR A 30 21.65 0.93 -0.99
CA TYR A 30 21.96 2.23 -0.39
C TYR A 30 20.74 3.15 -0.31
N ILE A 31 19.93 3.20 -1.36
CA ILE A 31 18.68 3.99 -1.37
C ILE A 31 17.70 3.44 -0.31
N ALA A 32 17.57 2.13 -0.19
CA ALA A 32 16.72 1.51 0.83
C ALA A 32 17.14 1.89 2.26
N ARG A 33 18.44 1.82 2.57
CA ARG A 33 18.99 2.25 3.87
C ARG A 33 18.80 3.76 4.08
N GLY A 34 18.93 4.56 3.02
CA GLY A 34 18.64 5.99 3.05
C GLY A 34 17.18 6.30 3.38
N LEU A 35 16.23 5.53 2.84
CA LEU A 35 14.80 5.68 3.13
C LEU A 35 14.45 5.36 4.59
N VAL A 36 15.08 4.33 5.15
CA VAL A 36 14.94 3.99 6.57
C VAL A 36 15.48 5.13 7.44
N PHE A 37 16.67 5.63 7.14
CA PHE A 37 17.26 6.77 7.84
C PHE A 37 16.35 8.01 7.76
N LEU A 38 15.79 8.29 6.58
CA LEU A 38 14.89 9.43 6.36
C LEU A 38 13.58 9.30 7.15
N GLY A 39 13.01 8.10 7.25
CA GLY A 39 11.83 7.82 8.08
C GLY A 39 12.11 8.01 9.58
N LEU A 40 13.32 7.66 10.03
CA LEU A 40 13.79 7.87 11.40
C LEU A 40 14.04 9.36 11.70
N LEU A 41 14.51 10.11 10.71
CA LEU A 41 14.70 11.56 10.80
C LEU A 41 13.35 12.30 10.92
N GLY A 42 12.30 11.80 10.26
CA GLY A 42 10.94 12.30 10.36
C GLY A 42 10.34 12.18 11.77
N THR A 43 10.56 11.05 12.46
CA THR A 43 10.13 10.92 13.87
C THR A 43 10.90 11.85 14.79
N PHE A 44 12.21 12.00 14.57
CA PHE A 44 13.05 12.92 15.33
C PHE A 44 12.59 14.38 15.18
N TRP A 45 12.26 14.79 13.95
CA TRP A 45 11.75 16.13 13.68
C TRP A 45 10.43 16.41 14.39
N GLY A 46 9.47 15.50 14.31
CA GLY A 46 8.18 15.67 15.00
C GLY A 46 8.30 15.60 16.52
N LEU A 47 9.21 14.78 17.06
CA LEU A 47 9.53 14.81 18.49
C LEU A 47 10.10 16.17 18.90
N SER A 48 11.01 16.76 18.11
CA SER A 48 11.52 18.12 18.42
C SER A 48 10.41 19.18 18.44
N LEU A 49 9.40 19.02 17.58
CA LEU A 49 8.24 19.92 17.52
C LEU A 49 7.38 19.77 18.78
N THR A 50 7.18 18.52 19.26
CA THR A 50 6.43 18.26 20.49
C THR A 50 7.14 18.81 21.73
N VAL A 51 8.48 18.72 21.79
CA VAL A 51 9.29 19.29 22.88
C VAL A 51 9.16 20.81 22.93
N ARG A 52 9.17 21.48 21.77
CA ARG A 52 8.93 22.94 21.70
C ARG A 52 7.54 23.31 22.20
N GLY A 53 6.50 22.57 21.78
CA GLY A 53 5.14 22.77 22.28
C GLY A 53 5.01 22.55 23.79
N LEU A 54 5.73 21.57 24.34
CA LEU A 54 5.77 21.32 25.79
C LEU A 54 6.44 22.47 26.56
N LEU A 55 7.53 23.03 26.02
CA LEU A 55 8.22 24.19 26.60
C LEU A 55 7.35 25.45 26.59
N ASP A 56 6.54 25.65 25.55
CA ASP A 56 5.58 26.76 25.47
C ASP A 56 4.42 26.63 26.48
N ILE A 57 3.96 25.40 26.74
CA ILE A 57 2.94 25.15 27.77
C ILE A 57 3.49 25.49 29.15
N VAL A 58 4.70 25.02 29.48
CA VAL A 58 5.33 25.26 30.79
C VAL A 58 5.63 26.74 31.02
N SER A 59 5.99 27.49 29.98
CA SER A 59 6.29 28.92 30.11
C SER A 59 5.06 29.81 30.29
N GLN A 60 3.87 29.34 29.91
CA GLN A 60 2.63 30.14 29.91
C GLN A 60 1.64 29.81 31.03
N VAL A 61 1.95 28.86 31.92
CA VAL A 61 1.11 28.60 33.11
C VAL A 61 1.25 29.78 34.08
N SER A 62 0.32 30.73 33.98
CA SER A 62 0.12 31.81 34.94
C SER A 62 -1.26 31.66 35.57
N PHE A 63 -1.33 31.57 36.91
CA PHE A 63 -2.54 31.26 37.68
C PHE A 63 -3.56 32.42 37.79
N ALA A 64 -3.58 33.36 36.84
CA ALA A 64 -4.22 34.66 37.01
C ALA A 64 -5.75 34.73 36.75
N GLY A 65 -6.46 33.60 36.57
CA GLY A 65 -7.87 33.62 36.11
C GLY A 65 -8.82 32.60 36.74
N GLY A 66 -8.41 31.89 37.78
CA GLY A 66 -9.20 30.79 38.37
C GLY A 66 -9.00 29.44 37.65
N VAL A 67 -9.29 28.35 38.36
CA VAL A 67 -8.92 26.97 37.96
C VAL A 67 -9.59 26.53 36.66
N ASP A 68 -10.81 26.99 36.39
CA ASP A 68 -11.62 26.54 35.25
C ASP A 68 -11.12 27.09 33.90
N VAL A 69 -10.70 28.36 33.87
CA VAL A 69 -10.09 29.00 32.69
C VAL A 69 -8.71 28.41 32.42
N ALA A 70 -7.92 28.18 33.47
CA ALA A 70 -6.61 27.54 33.36
C ALA A 70 -6.68 26.10 32.83
N LEU A 71 -7.73 25.33 33.20
CA LEU A 71 -7.92 23.96 32.72
C LEU A 71 -8.30 23.90 31.23
N GLY A 72 -9.17 24.81 30.78
CA GLY A 72 -9.57 24.91 29.37
C GLY A 72 -8.39 25.28 28.46
N ASP A 73 -7.56 26.21 28.91
CA ASP A 73 -6.36 26.64 28.19
C ASP A 73 -5.27 25.55 28.17
N LEU A 74 -5.14 24.79 29.26
CA LEU A 74 -4.25 23.62 29.31
C LEU A 74 -4.69 22.54 28.31
N LYS A 75 -5.99 22.24 28.25
CA LYS A 75 -6.54 21.22 27.32
C LYS A 75 -6.34 21.60 25.85
N SER A 76 -6.52 22.88 25.50
CA SER A 76 -6.30 23.35 24.12
C SER A 76 -4.81 23.33 23.74
N LYS A 77 -3.92 23.67 24.68
CA LYS A 77 -2.47 23.70 24.42
C LYS A 77 -1.84 22.31 24.35
N PHE A 78 -2.40 21.28 25.03
CA PHE A 78 -1.96 19.89 24.87
C PHE A 78 -2.35 19.23 23.53
N LEU A 79 -3.33 19.79 22.79
CA LEU A 79 -3.72 19.27 21.48
C LEU A 79 -2.68 19.60 20.39
N ALA A 80 -1.96 20.73 20.51
CA ALA A 80 -0.95 21.13 19.52
C ALA A 80 0.22 20.12 19.39
N PRO A 81 0.86 19.64 20.48
CA PRO A 81 1.84 18.56 20.41
C PRO A 81 1.28 17.25 19.84
N LEU A 82 0.02 16.91 20.14
CA LEU A 82 -0.59 15.66 19.70
C LEU A 82 -0.68 15.55 18.16
N THR A 83 -0.98 16.66 17.49
CA THR A 83 -1.03 16.72 16.02
C THR A 83 0.34 16.60 15.36
N GLY A 84 1.41 17.07 16.02
CA GLY A 84 2.80 16.96 15.54
C GLY A 84 3.35 15.52 15.56
N ILE A 85 2.80 14.66 16.43
CA ILE A 85 3.20 13.24 16.50
C ILE A 85 2.68 12.47 15.28
N GLN A 86 1.45 12.72 14.83
CA GLN A 86 0.84 12.00 13.71
C GLN A 86 1.58 12.25 12.39
N THR A 87 2.03 13.48 12.14
CA THR A 87 2.85 13.84 10.97
C THR A 87 4.25 13.21 11.03
N ALA A 88 4.86 13.15 12.22
CA ALA A 88 6.12 12.43 12.45
C ALA A 88 5.99 10.92 12.18
N PHE A 89 4.92 10.32 12.70
CA PHE A 89 4.63 8.90 12.56
C PHE A 89 4.35 8.51 11.11
N SER A 90 3.59 9.33 10.38
CA SER A 90 3.29 9.10 8.96
C SER A 90 4.53 9.15 8.07
N THR A 91 5.47 10.06 8.40
CA THR A 91 6.77 10.17 7.70
C THR A 91 7.63 8.91 7.93
N SER A 92 7.58 8.34 9.14
CA SER A 92 8.27 7.08 9.47
C SER A 92 7.69 5.88 8.73
N LEU A 93 6.36 5.77 8.73
CA LEU A 93 5.64 4.71 8.03
C LEU A 93 5.94 4.75 6.53
N PHE A 94 5.99 5.95 5.95
CA PHE A 94 6.34 6.13 4.54
C PHE A 94 7.78 5.70 4.22
N GLY A 95 8.76 6.09 5.05
CA GLY A 95 10.17 5.71 4.87
C GLY A 95 10.39 4.19 4.99
N MET A 96 9.76 3.54 5.99
CA MET A 96 9.83 2.09 6.13
C MET A 96 9.07 1.34 5.03
N ALA A 97 7.87 1.79 4.66
CA ALA A 97 7.09 1.17 3.59
C ALA A 97 7.83 1.23 2.25
N GLY A 98 8.44 2.38 1.93
CA GLY A 98 9.25 2.52 0.73
C GLY A 98 10.51 1.65 0.74
N ALA A 99 11.17 1.48 1.89
CA ALA A 99 12.30 0.56 2.04
C ALA A 99 11.89 -0.91 1.83
N LEU A 100 10.70 -1.29 2.32
CA LEU A 100 10.12 -2.62 2.12
C LEU A 100 9.82 -2.89 0.63
N VAL A 101 9.20 -1.93 -0.06
CA VAL A 101 8.94 -2.05 -1.50
C VAL A 101 10.24 -2.18 -2.29
N LEU A 102 11.25 -1.37 -1.97
CA LEU A 102 12.57 -1.47 -2.61
C LEU A 102 13.24 -2.83 -2.36
N SER A 103 13.13 -3.36 -1.14
CA SER A 103 13.66 -4.69 -0.79
C SER A 103 12.99 -5.81 -1.59
N LEU A 104 11.67 -5.73 -1.82
CA LEU A 104 10.96 -6.67 -2.67
C LEU A 104 11.42 -6.58 -4.14
N ILE A 105 11.66 -5.38 -4.65
CA ILE A 105 12.20 -5.17 -6.01
C ILE A 105 13.60 -5.77 -6.13
N GLU A 106 14.47 -5.55 -5.13
CA GLU A 106 15.81 -6.12 -5.08
C GLU A 106 15.77 -7.65 -5.13
N MET A 107 14.86 -8.29 -4.37
CA MET A 107 14.68 -9.74 -4.39
C MET A 107 14.26 -10.25 -5.78
N ARG A 108 13.36 -9.52 -6.46
CA ARG A 108 12.92 -9.90 -7.82
C ARG A 108 14.05 -9.78 -8.84
N ILE A 109 14.84 -8.70 -8.77
CA ILE A 109 15.99 -8.48 -9.65
C ILE A 109 17.02 -9.60 -9.46
N LYS A 110 17.38 -9.93 -8.21
CA LYS A 110 18.35 -10.99 -7.89
C LYS A 110 17.92 -12.36 -8.42
N LYS A 111 16.62 -12.70 -8.31
CA LYS A 111 16.08 -13.97 -8.84
C LYS A 111 16.14 -14.04 -10.37
N ASN A 112 15.80 -12.94 -11.05
CA ASN A 112 15.85 -12.87 -12.51
C ASN A 112 17.29 -12.88 -13.03
N GLN A 113 18.21 -12.23 -12.31
CA GLN A 113 19.63 -12.18 -12.65
C GLN A 113 20.26 -13.59 -12.63
N ASN A 114 19.94 -14.41 -11.62
CA ASN A 114 20.43 -15.79 -11.56
C ASN A 114 19.95 -16.64 -12.75
N SER A 115 18.68 -16.46 -13.13
CA SER A 115 18.10 -17.17 -14.29
C SER A 115 18.68 -16.67 -15.62
N PHE A 116 19.00 -15.36 -15.71
CA PHE A 116 19.65 -14.77 -16.88
C PHE A 116 21.06 -15.31 -17.08
N TRP A 117 21.86 -15.43 -16.02
CA TRP A 117 23.21 -16.02 -16.11
C TRP A 117 23.17 -17.46 -16.61
N LEU A 118 22.25 -18.28 -16.08
CA LEU A 118 22.01 -19.64 -16.57
C LEU A 118 21.57 -19.68 -18.04
N PHE A 119 20.67 -18.78 -18.45
CA PHE A 119 20.25 -18.68 -19.85
C PHE A 119 21.42 -18.29 -20.77
N TRP A 120 22.24 -17.33 -20.33
CA TRP A 120 23.38 -16.83 -21.07
C TRP A 120 24.48 -17.90 -21.20
N GLU A 121 24.75 -18.66 -20.14
CA GLU A 121 25.66 -19.81 -20.17
C GLU A 121 25.15 -20.91 -21.11
N GLN A 122 23.85 -21.20 -21.10
CA GLN A 122 23.27 -22.17 -22.03
C GLN A 122 23.32 -21.68 -23.48
N TRP A 123 23.09 -20.39 -23.70
CA TRP A 123 23.17 -19.78 -25.03
C TRP A 123 24.61 -19.79 -25.57
N SER A 124 25.61 -19.47 -24.73
CA SER A 124 27.02 -19.51 -25.12
C SER A 124 27.47 -20.95 -25.42
N HIS A 125 27.04 -21.93 -24.62
CA HIS A 125 27.29 -23.35 -24.93
C HIS A 125 26.64 -23.79 -26.24
N ARG A 126 25.40 -23.36 -26.53
CA ARG A 126 24.73 -23.66 -27.82
C ARG A 126 25.50 -23.07 -29.00
N LEU A 127 25.96 -21.83 -28.90
CA LEU A 127 26.78 -21.21 -29.93
C LEU A 127 28.10 -21.95 -30.10
N CYS A 128 28.85 -22.19 -29.02
CA CYS A 128 30.11 -22.93 -29.08
C CYS A 128 29.93 -24.33 -29.68
N LYS A 129 28.87 -25.07 -29.31
CA LYS A 129 28.58 -26.39 -29.89
C LYS A 129 28.29 -26.28 -31.38
N HIS A 130 27.51 -25.28 -31.83
CA HIS A 130 27.22 -25.08 -33.24
C HIS A 130 28.50 -24.80 -34.04
N TRP A 131 29.36 -23.89 -33.59
CA TRP A 131 30.64 -23.61 -34.23
C TRP A 131 31.62 -24.81 -34.20
N LEU A 132 31.54 -25.66 -33.17
CA LEU A 132 32.37 -26.87 -33.07
C LEU A 132 31.84 -28.01 -33.96
N THR A 133 30.53 -28.07 -34.20
CA THR A 133 29.90 -29.06 -35.08
C THR A 133 30.15 -28.70 -36.55
N ASP A 134 30.12 -27.40 -36.88
CA ASP A 134 30.46 -26.87 -38.22
C ASP A 134 31.95 -27.06 -38.59
N SER A 135 32.82 -27.24 -37.59
CA SER A 135 34.25 -27.54 -37.77
C SER A 135 34.62 -29.02 -37.64
N GLN A 136 33.70 -29.90 -37.23
CA GLN A 136 33.90 -31.36 -37.18
C GLN A 136 33.11 -32.15 -38.23
N ASP A 137 32.38 -31.49 -39.13
CA ASP A 137 31.73 -32.15 -40.27
C ASP A 137 32.69 -32.34 -41.47
N ALA A 138 33.84 -32.98 -41.20
CA ALA A 138 34.75 -33.45 -42.23
C ALA A 138 35.32 -34.86 -41.98
N THR A 139 35.07 -35.48 -40.82
CA THR A 139 35.58 -36.84 -40.57
C THR A 139 34.68 -37.68 -39.65
N LEU A 140 33.97 -38.61 -40.31
CA LEU A 140 33.59 -39.95 -39.84
C LEU A 140 32.40 -40.09 -38.87
N VAL A 141 31.18 -40.13 -39.43
CA VAL A 141 30.17 -41.13 -39.03
C VAL A 141 29.63 -41.80 -40.30
N LYS A 142 30.24 -42.92 -40.67
CA LYS A 142 29.62 -43.93 -41.53
C LYS A 142 29.10 -44.99 -40.56
N ASP A 143 27.82 -44.92 -40.22
CA ASP A 143 27.13 -46.05 -39.59
C ASP A 143 26.21 -46.69 -40.62
N GLU A 144 26.50 -47.95 -40.93
CA GLU A 144 25.70 -48.81 -41.77
C GLU A 144 24.55 -49.38 -40.93
N LYS A 145 23.38 -48.74 -41.04
CA LYS A 145 22.00 -49.24 -40.81
C LYS A 145 21.22 -48.41 -39.80
N GLY A 146 20.13 -47.81 -40.29
CA GLY A 146 19.08 -47.24 -39.46
C GLY A 146 18.82 -45.79 -39.84
N ASP A 147 17.95 -45.63 -40.84
CA ASP A 147 17.40 -44.38 -41.33
C ASP A 147 16.85 -43.53 -40.17
N THR A 148 17.67 -42.62 -39.66
CA THR A 148 17.20 -41.49 -38.85
C THR A 148 17.75 -40.26 -39.52
N SER A 149 16.92 -39.65 -40.36
CA SER A 149 17.28 -38.43 -41.05
C SER A 149 17.55 -37.37 -39.98
N PRO A 150 18.59 -36.53 -40.11
CA PRO A 150 18.80 -35.37 -39.24
C PRO A 150 17.56 -34.48 -39.09
N LEU A 151 16.63 -34.56 -40.06
CA LEU A 151 15.32 -33.93 -40.03
C LEU A 151 14.38 -34.52 -38.96
N ASP A 152 14.45 -35.82 -38.68
CA ASP A 152 13.57 -36.50 -37.72
C ASP A 152 13.89 -36.08 -36.27
N ILE A 153 15.18 -35.89 -35.98
CA ILE A 153 15.65 -35.37 -34.69
C ILE A 153 15.21 -33.91 -34.51
N PHE A 154 15.29 -33.10 -35.57
CA PHE A 154 14.81 -31.71 -35.56
C PHE A 154 13.30 -31.61 -35.36
N TRP A 155 12.52 -32.48 -36.02
CA TRP A 155 11.06 -32.51 -35.85
C TRP A 155 10.62 -32.97 -34.46
N ALA A 156 11.34 -33.92 -33.86
CA ALA A 156 11.09 -34.35 -32.48
C ALA A 156 11.37 -33.23 -31.47
N GLU A 157 12.48 -32.49 -31.64
CA GLU A 157 12.82 -31.35 -30.77
C GLU A 157 11.86 -30.17 -30.96
N ALA A 158 11.47 -29.87 -32.21
CA ALA A 158 10.50 -28.83 -32.53
C ALA A 158 9.11 -29.15 -31.93
N ALA A 159 8.68 -30.41 -31.98
CA ALA A 159 7.43 -30.85 -31.38
C ALA A 159 7.44 -30.68 -29.85
N LEU A 160 8.54 -31.03 -29.18
CA LEU A 160 8.70 -30.88 -27.73
C LEU A 160 8.75 -29.40 -27.30
N THR A 161 9.41 -28.54 -28.08
CA THR A 161 9.43 -27.09 -27.79
C THR A 161 8.08 -26.44 -28.02
N MET A 162 7.33 -26.83 -29.06
CA MET A 162 5.96 -26.36 -29.28
C MET A 162 5.02 -26.81 -28.16
N ASP A 163 5.16 -28.03 -27.67
CA ASP A 163 4.37 -28.52 -26.54
C ASP A 163 4.67 -27.73 -25.26
N ASN A 164 5.96 -27.54 -24.93
CA ASN A 164 6.39 -26.75 -23.78
C ASN A 164 5.95 -25.28 -23.89
N MET A 165 6.00 -24.68 -25.09
CA MET A 165 5.52 -23.32 -25.33
C MET A 165 4.00 -23.22 -25.20
N SER A 166 3.25 -24.22 -25.67
CA SER A 166 1.80 -24.29 -25.49
C SER A 166 1.42 -24.39 -24.01
N HIS A 167 2.20 -25.17 -23.25
CA HIS A 167 1.99 -25.38 -21.83
C HIS A 167 2.35 -24.11 -21.03
N GLN A 168 3.43 -23.43 -21.39
CA GLN A 168 3.82 -22.14 -20.80
C GLN A 168 2.84 -21.02 -21.16
N MET A 169 2.32 -20.98 -22.40
CA MET A 169 1.29 -20.01 -22.80
C MET A 169 0.00 -20.20 -22.02
N LYS A 170 -0.43 -21.45 -21.80
CA LYS A 170 -1.60 -21.77 -20.96
C LYS A 170 -1.38 -21.33 -19.51
N GLN A 171 -0.22 -21.63 -18.93
CA GLN A 171 0.13 -21.19 -17.57
C GLN A 171 0.19 -19.67 -17.45
N ASN A 172 0.82 -18.97 -18.41
CA ASN A 172 0.90 -17.52 -18.41
C ASN A 172 -0.47 -16.85 -18.61
N ALA A 173 -1.32 -17.40 -19.49
CA ALA A 173 -2.68 -16.88 -19.67
C ALA A 173 -3.50 -16.99 -18.38
N GLN A 174 -3.29 -18.06 -17.61
CA GLN A 174 -3.95 -18.30 -16.33
C GLN A 174 -3.39 -17.41 -15.20
N GLU A 175 -2.08 -17.22 -15.13
CA GLU A 175 -1.43 -16.23 -14.25
C GLU A 175 -1.93 -14.81 -14.53
N GLN A 176 -2.01 -14.40 -15.80
CA GLN A 176 -2.54 -13.11 -16.19
C GLN A 176 -4.02 -12.93 -15.82
N LYS A 177 -4.83 -13.99 -15.93
CA LYS A 177 -6.23 -13.95 -15.49
C LYS A 177 -6.33 -13.76 -13.99
N ARG A 178 -5.52 -14.49 -13.21
CA ARG A 178 -5.45 -14.36 -11.74
C ARG A 178 -5.00 -12.97 -11.31
N VAL A 179 -4.02 -12.37 -11.99
CA VAL A 179 -3.58 -10.98 -11.72
C VAL A 179 -4.70 -9.98 -12.00
N ARG A 180 -5.45 -10.14 -13.09
CA ARG A 180 -6.60 -9.27 -13.40
C ARG A 180 -7.71 -9.38 -12.34
N GLU A 181 -8.00 -10.58 -11.87
CA GLU A 181 -8.98 -10.81 -10.80
C GLU A 181 -8.55 -10.13 -9.49
N VAL A 182 -7.28 -10.25 -9.09
CA VAL A 182 -6.75 -9.57 -7.89
C VAL A 182 -6.75 -8.05 -8.05
N LEU A 183 -6.42 -7.51 -9.22
CA LEU A 183 -6.47 -6.06 -9.48
C LEU A 183 -7.91 -5.52 -9.43
N HIS A 184 -8.87 -6.29 -9.94
CA HIS A 184 -10.29 -5.96 -9.84
C HIS A 184 -10.75 -5.95 -8.38
N ASP A 185 -10.39 -6.96 -7.60
CA ASP A 185 -10.76 -7.08 -6.18
C ASP A 185 -10.14 -5.96 -5.32
N LEU A 186 -8.88 -5.59 -5.59
CA LEU A 186 -8.24 -4.42 -4.99
C LEU A 186 -8.95 -3.12 -5.36
N SER A 187 -9.36 -2.95 -6.62
CA SER A 187 -10.08 -1.76 -7.07
C SER A 187 -11.45 -1.65 -6.40
N VAL A 188 -12.16 -2.75 -6.23
CA VAL A 188 -13.46 -2.80 -5.52
C VAL A 188 -13.26 -2.43 -4.05
N THR A 189 -12.25 -3.01 -3.39
CA THR A 189 -11.92 -2.71 -1.98
C THR A 189 -11.53 -1.25 -1.78
N LEU A 190 -10.71 -0.68 -2.68
CA LEU A 190 -10.36 0.75 -2.67
C LEU A 190 -11.59 1.65 -2.90
N GLY A 191 -12.53 1.21 -3.75
CA GLY A 191 -13.81 1.87 -3.94
C GLY A 191 -14.64 1.92 -2.65
N HIS A 192 -14.76 0.78 -1.97
CA HIS A 192 -15.44 0.70 -0.68
C HIS A 192 -14.76 1.54 0.41
N LEU A 193 -13.44 1.52 0.50
CA LEU A 193 -12.70 2.33 1.47
C LEU A 193 -12.87 3.83 1.19
N THR A 194 -12.79 4.24 -0.07
CA THR A 194 -12.99 5.63 -0.49
C THR A 194 -14.41 6.09 -0.20
N GLN A 195 -15.40 5.22 -0.40
CA GLN A 195 -16.78 5.51 -0.06
C GLN A 195 -16.97 5.65 1.46
N GLY A 196 -16.43 4.72 2.25
CA GLY A 196 -16.45 4.80 3.71
C GLY A 196 -15.78 6.07 4.25
N MET A 197 -14.66 6.50 3.65
CA MET A 197 -13.99 7.75 4.02
C MET A 197 -14.83 9.00 3.69
N LYS A 198 -15.65 8.97 2.63
CA LYS A 198 -16.57 10.07 2.30
C LYS A 198 -17.72 10.14 3.32
N ASP A 199 -18.28 8.98 3.66
CA ASP A 199 -19.37 8.87 4.62
C ASP A 199 -18.90 9.30 6.02
N ASP A 200 -17.70 8.89 6.44
CA ASP A 200 -17.09 9.29 7.71
C ASP A 200 -16.81 10.81 7.78
N ARG A 201 -16.31 11.42 6.70
CA ARG A 201 -16.17 12.88 6.62
C ARG A 201 -17.50 13.62 6.74
N GLN A 202 -18.58 13.06 6.17
CA GLN A 202 -19.90 13.67 6.23
C GLN A 202 -20.48 13.58 7.64
N ALA A 203 -20.33 12.43 8.31
CA ALA A 203 -20.69 12.24 9.71
C ALA A 203 -19.88 13.19 10.62
N GLN A 204 -18.57 13.31 10.39
CA GLN A 204 -17.70 14.21 11.14
C GLN A 204 -18.07 15.68 10.94
N LYS A 205 -18.43 16.09 9.71
CA LYS A 205 -18.92 17.45 9.43
C LYS A 205 -20.24 17.74 10.14
N ALA A 206 -21.17 16.79 10.15
CA ALA A 206 -22.42 16.90 10.89
C ALA A 206 -22.18 17.02 12.41
N TYR A 207 -21.21 16.26 12.95
CA TYR A 207 -20.80 16.35 14.35
C TYR A 207 -20.27 17.74 14.73
N TYR A 208 -19.36 18.32 13.92
CA TYR A 208 -18.86 19.67 14.19
C TYR A 208 -19.92 20.76 14.07
N GLN A 209 -20.86 20.63 13.12
CA GLN A 209 -22.00 21.53 13.00
C GLN A 209 -22.92 21.46 14.22
N ASN A 210 -23.10 20.28 14.80
CA ASN A 210 -23.88 20.11 16.03
C ASN A 210 -23.18 20.73 17.24
N VAL A 211 -21.86 20.55 17.39
CA VAL A 211 -21.09 21.18 18.47
C VAL A 211 -21.14 22.71 18.39
N ASP A 212 -21.02 23.28 17.19
CA ASP A 212 -21.18 24.73 16.95
C ASP A 212 -22.61 25.22 17.27
N SER A 213 -23.64 24.42 16.93
CA SER A 213 -25.03 24.74 17.28
C SER A 213 -25.28 24.72 18.79
N ILE A 214 -24.63 23.80 19.51
CA ILE A 214 -24.68 23.70 20.97
C ILE A 214 -23.96 24.89 21.61
N GLU A 215 -22.80 25.28 21.09
CA GLU A 215 -22.08 26.47 21.58
C GLU A 215 -22.92 27.75 21.39
N LYS A 216 -23.57 27.90 20.24
CA LYS A 216 -24.47 29.04 19.96
C LYS A 216 -25.72 29.03 20.84
N ALA A 217 -26.29 27.84 21.10
CA ALA A 217 -27.41 27.69 22.01
C ALA A 217 -27.02 28.08 23.44
N LEU A 218 -25.88 27.62 23.93
CA LEU A 218 -25.35 27.96 25.26
C LEU A 218 -25.02 29.45 25.38
N ARG A 219 -24.45 30.07 24.35
CA ARG A 219 -24.23 31.53 24.30
C ARG A 219 -25.55 32.30 24.38
N LYS A 220 -26.56 31.90 23.62
CA LYS A 220 -27.90 32.50 23.70
C LYS A 220 -28.53 32.34 25.09
N VAL A 221 -28.35 31.19 25.74
CA VAL A 221 -28.81 30.96 27.12
C VAL A 221 -28.09 31.89 28.10
N SER A 222 -26.76 32.04 27.95
CA SER A 222 -25.94 32.93 28.78
C SER A 222 -26.30 34.41 28.60
N ASP A 223 -26.44 34.88 27.36
CA ASP A 223 -26.81 36.27 27.04
C ASP A 223 -28.24 36.59 27.52
N PHE A 224 -29.14 35.60 27.52
CA PHE A 224 -30.49 35.74 28.06
C PHE A 224 -30.51 35.78 29.60
N TYR A 225 -29.64 35.00 30.25
CA TYR A 225 -29.45 35.03 31.71
C TYR A 225 -28.97 36.40 32.21
N GLN A 226 -28.16 37.10 31.41
CA GLN A 226 -27.67 38.44 31.72
C GLN A 226 -28.69 39.57 31.45
N SER A 227 -29.71 39.35 30.62
CA SER A 227 -30.60 40.42 30.16
C SER A 227 -31.98 40.46 30.81
N GLN A 228 -32.61 39.34 31.20
CA GLN A 228 -33.93 39.36 31.88
C GLN A 228 -34.16 38.15 32.82
N GLY A 229 -34.08 38.39 34.13
CA GLY A 229 -34.32 37.38 35.17
C GLY A 229 -35.77 36.91 35.37
N ILE A 230 -36.72 37.23 34.49
CA ILE A 230 -38.17 37.07 34.77
C ILE A 230 -38.86 36.02 33.87
N HIS A 231 -38.27 35.58 32.76
CA HIS A 231 -38.88 34.59 31.84
C HIS A 231 -38.07 33.29 31.65
N PHE A 232 -37.09 33.06 32.52
CA PHE A 232 -36.18 31.90 32.45
C PHE A 232 -36.93 30.55 32.46
N GLU A 233 -38.02 30.44 33.22
CA GLU A 233 -38.80 29.21 33.34
C GLU A 233 -39.49 28.80 32.02
N LYS A 234 -39.98 29.79 31.26
CA LYS A 234 -40.61 29.59 29.95
C LYS A 234 -39.59 29.29 28.86
N PHE A 235 -38.39 29.87 28.98
CA PHE A 235 -37.28 29.60 28.06
C PHE A 235 -36.65 28.22 28.29
N ILE A 236 -36.47 27.78 29.54
CA ILE A 236 -35.97 26.44 29.86
C ILE A 236 -36.92 25.37 29.31
N THR A 237 -38.22 25.53 29.51
CA THR A 237 -39.20 24.54 29.02
C THR A 237 -39.21 24.47 27.49
N GLN A 238 -39.16 25.62 26.81
CA GLN A 238 -39.12 25.65 25.35
C GLN A 238 -37.77 25.18 24.78
N PHE A 239 -36.66 25.45 25.46
CA PHE A 239 -35.34 24.95 25.11
C PHE A 239 -35.25 23.43 25.30
N LEU A 240 -35.76 22.90 26.43
CA LEU A 240 -35.80 21.46 26.68
C LEU A 240 -36.70 20.74 25.67
N GLU A 241 -37.87 21.29 25.30
CA GLU A 241 -38.70 20.71 24.23
C GLU A 241 -37.99 20.72 22.87
N THR A 242 -37.34 21.83 22.51
CA THR A 242 -36.62 21.94 21.23
C THR A 242 -35.38 21.03 21.22
N PHE A 243 -34.71 20.88 22.36
CA PHE A 243 -33.53 20.03 22.51
C PHE A 243 -33.90 18.54 22.51
N VAL A 244 -34.94 18.15 23.25
CA VAL A 244 -35.46 16.78 23.27
C VAL A 244 -35.96 16.38 21.89
N SER A 245 -36.75 17.21 21.21
CA SER A 245 -37.20 16.93 19.83
C SER A 245 -36.04 16.86 18.83
N SER A 246 -35.01 17.70 19.00
CA SER A 246 -33.78 17.62 18.20
C SER A 246 -33.00 16.33 18.45
N LEU A 247 -32.92 15.86 19.70
CA LEU A 247 -32.28 14.57 20.02
C LEU A 247 -33.08 13.40 19.47
N GLU A 248 -34.41 13.42 19.61
CA GLU A 248 -35.30 12.36 19.14
C GLU A 248 -35.27 12.24 17.61
N SER A 249 -35.19 13.37 16.90
CA SER A 249 -34.97 13.40 15.45
C SER A 249 -33.65 12.75 15.04
N GLN A 250 -32.55 13.01 15.77
CA GLN A 250 -31.25 12.39 15.48
C GLN A 250 -31.25 10.89 15.78
N PHE A 251 -31.81 10.46 16.91
CA PHE A 251 -31.90 9.02 17.23
C PHE A 251 -32.76 8.26 16.20
N SER A 252 -33.83 8.86 15.69
CA SER A 252 -34.64 8.28 14.61
C SER A 252 -33.83 8.12 13.30
N GLN A 253 -32.96 9.08 12.99
CA GLN A 253 -32.16 9.07 11.78
C GLN A 253 -31.04 8.02 11.85
N THR A 254 -30.34 7.94 12.98
CA THR A 254 -29.34 6.89 13.25
C THR A 254 -29.97 5.50 13.30
N GLN A 255 -31.18 5.35 13.87
CA GLN A 255 -31.91 4.07 13.83
C GLN A 255 -32.36 3.68 12.41
N LYS A 256 -32.75 4.64 11.58
CA LYS A 256 -33.10 4.38 10.17
C LYS A 256 -31.88 3.87 9.39
N GLU A 257 -30.71 4.47 9.58
CA GLU A 257 -29.46 4.02 8.95
C GLU A 257 -29.05 2.62 9.44
N ILE A 258 -29.13 2.35 10.75
CA ILE A 258 -28.88 1.02 11.31
C ILE A 258 -29.88 -0.01 10.78
N ARG A 259 -31.16 0.35 10.60
CA ARG A 259 -32.19 -0.55 10.04
C ARG A 259 -31.96 -0.84 8.56
N VAL A 260 -31.48 0.13 7.78
CA VAL A 260 -31.12 -0.08 6.37
C VAL A 260 -29.91 -1.01 6.27
N LEU A 261 -28.88 -0.80 7.10
CA LEU A 261 -27.70 -1.67 7.15
C LEU A 261 -28.02 -3.09 7.66
N THR A 262 -28.92 -3.21 8.64
CA THR A 262 -29.39 -4.50 9.16
C THR A 262 -30.33 -5.21 8.17
N GLY A 263 -31.11 -4.46 7.41
CA GLY A 263 -31.96 -4.98 6.33
C GLY A 263 -31.15 -5.47 5.13
N MET A 264 -30.02 -4.83 4.81
CA MET A 264 -29.09 -5.30 3.77
C MET A 264 -28.27 -6.53 4.20
N MET A 265 -28.04 -6.72 5.51
CA MET A 265 -27.35 -7.92 6.04
C MET A 265 -28.29 -9.15 6.14
N LYS A 266 -29.60 -8.96 6.10
CA LYS A 266 -30.61 -10.03 6.22
C LYS A 266 -31.21 -10.39 4.86
N MET A 267 -30.38 -10.75 3.88
CA MET A 267 -30.86 -11.55 2.74
C MET A 267 -30.98 -13.02 3.15
N PRO A 268 -32.11 -13.70 2.86
CA PRO A 268 -32.32 -15.09 3.27
C PRO A 268 -31.40 -16.02 2.47
N HIS A 269 -30.51 -16.71 3.17
CA HIS A 269 -30.11 -18.04 2.75
C HIS A 269 -31.34 -18.94 2.90
N GLU A 270 -31.95 -19.32 1.77
CA GLU A 270 -32.90 -20.44 1.75
C GLU A 270 -32.33 -21.57 0.86
N PRO A 271 -32.41 -22.83 1.29
CA PRO A 271 -31.56 -23.92 0.80
C PRO A 271 -32.15 -24.63 -0.43
N ARG A 272 -31.30 -25.44 -1.08
CA ARG A 272 -31.68 -26.41 -2.13
C ARG A 272 -32.88 -27.25 -1.69
N GLN A 273 -33.85 -27.43 -2.59
CA GLN A 273 -34.67 -28.65 -2.63
C GLN A 273 -34.53 -29.34 -3.99
N GLU A 274 -34.25 -30.64 -3.87
CA GLU A 274 -34.23 -31.69 -4.87
C GLU A 274 -35.62 -32.00 -5.47
N THR A 275 -35.61 -32.80 -6.55
CA THR A 275 -36.68 -33.62 -7.13
C THR A 275 -37.82 -32.92 -7.89
N ARG A 276 -37.82 -33.05 -9.21
CA ARG A 276 -38.52 -34.17 -9.88
C ARG A 276 -37.96 -34.42 -11.28
#